data_AF-A0A7R7TGJ5-F1
#
_entry.id   AF-A0A7R7TGJ5-F1
#
_cell.length_a   1.000
_cell.length_b   1.000
_cell.length_c   1.000
_cell.angle_alpha   90.00
_cell.angle_beta   90.00
_cell.angle_gamma   90.00
#
_symmetry.space_group_name_H-M   'P 1'
#
loop_
_entity.id
_entity.type
_entity.pdbx_description
1 polymer ?
#
loop_
_entity_poly.entity_id
_entity_poly.type
_entity_poly.pdbx_seq_one_letter_code
_entity_poly.pdbx_strand_id
1 'polypeptide(L)'
;MVDLAALFALSPATVSEALAALERKGLLRREKDEKDRRRWRLKPTEEGQALAQALKGYAAPLSQALREVEDPEGLLLGLMALLAALVRQGVMAETGLCLTCRHLRREEGFFCALLQIPLAPLDLRLACPDHAPA
;
A
#
# COMPACT_ATOMS: atom_id res chain seq x y z
N MET A 1 14.96 -5.17 1.68
CA MET A 1 14.09 -6.27 2.16
C MET A 1 13.19 -5.80 3.28
N VAL A 2 13.73 -5.16 4.33
CA VAL A 2 12.95 -4.55 5.41
C VAL A 2 11.86 -3.61 4.86
N ASP A 3 12.21 -2.76 3.90
CA ASP A 3 11.27 -1.80 3.31
C ASP A 3 10.05 -2.46 2.63
N LEU A 4 10.25 -3.62 1.98
CA LEU A 4 9.18 -4.32 1.26
C LEU A 4 8.29 -5.13 2.22
N ALA A 5 8.87 -5.68 3.28
CA ALA A 5 8.16 -6.35 4.36
C ALA A 5 7.20 -5.37 5.08
N ALA A 6 7.69 -4.18 5.42
CA ALA A 6 6.86 -3.12 5.99
C ALA A 6 5.75 -2.68 5.03
N LEU A 7 6.07 -2.47 3.75
CA LEU A 7 5.09 -2.02 2.75
C LEU A 7 3.91 -2.99 2.57
N PHE A 8 4.16 -4.29 2.61
CA PHE A 8 3.11 -5.30 2.46
C PHE A 8 2.52 -5.78 3.80
N ALA A 9 2.96 -5.23 4.93
CA ALA A 9 2.63 -5.73 6.27
C ALA A 9 2.90 -7.25 6.43
N LEU A 10 4.02 -7.72 5.87
CA LEU A 10 4.46 -9.12 5.91
C LEU A 10 5.77 -9.28 6.68
N SER A 11 6.06 -10.49 7.15
CA SER A 11 7.36 -10.77 7.78
C SER A 11 8.50 -10.70 6.75
N PRO A 12 9.73 -10.31 7.16
CA PRO A 12 10.90 -10.36 6.27
C PRO A 12 11.17 -11.76 5.71
N ALA A 13 10.86 -12.81 6.48
CA ALA A 13 10.98 -14.20 6.03
C ALA A 13 10.01 -14.51 4.88
N THR A 14 8.73 -14.16 5.03
CA THR A 14 7.70 -14.34 4.01
C THR A 14 8.06 -13.58 2.72
N VAL A 15 8.50 -12.33 2.84
CA VAL A 15 8.94 -11.55 1.67
C VAL A 15 10.17 -12.17 1.02
N SER A 16 11.16 -12.59 1.81
CA SER A 16 12.37 -13.23 1.27
C SER A 16 12.04 -14.50 0.49
N GLU A 17 11.16 -15.34 1.02
CA GLU A 17 10.69 -16.57 0.38
C GLU A 17 9.95 -16.29 -0.93
N ALA A 18 9.02 -15.32 -0.91
CA ALA A 18 8.29 -14.89 -2.11
C ALA A 18 9.24 -14.37 -3.20
N LEU A 19 10.22 -13.55 -2.83
CA LEU A 19 11.23 -13.05 -3.76
C LEU A 19 12.09 -14.18 -4.34
N ALA A 20 12.52 -15.13 -3.50
CA ALA A 20 13.29 -16.28 -3.97
C ALA A 20 12.47 -17.17 -4.93
N ALA A 21 11.17 -17.31 -4.68
CA ALA A 21 10.28 -18.02 -5.60
C ALA A 21 10.15 -17.31 -6.95
N LEU A 22 10.05 -15.97 -6.97
CA LEU A 22 10.01 -15.18 -8.20
C LEU A 22 11.33 -15.28 -8.99
N GLU A 23 12.47 -15.30 -8.30
CA GLU A 23 13.79 -15.51 -8.92
C GLU A 23 13.91 -16.92 -9.51
N ARG A 24 13.50 -17.97 -8.79
CA ARG A 24 13.49 -19.36 -9.32
C ARG A 24 12.60 -19.51 -10.56
N LYS A 25 11.54 -18.71 -10.65
CA LYS A 25 10.64 -18.66 -11.82
C LYS A 25 11.19 -17.81 -12.98
N GLY A 26 12.35 -17.18 -12.82
CA GLY A 26 12.94 -16.30 -13.83
C GLY A 26 12.18 -14.98 -14.03
N LEU A 27 11.34 -14.57 -13.07
CA LEU A 27 10.51 -13.36 -13.17
C LEU A 27 11.18 -12.13 -12.54
N LEU A 28 12.24 -12.36 -11.76
CA LEU A 28 12.96 -11.34 -11.02
C LEU A 28 14.46 -11.65 -11.01
N ARG A 29 15.29 -10.62 -10.98
CA ARG A 29 16.73 -10.71 -10.71
C ARG A 29 17.16 -9.76 -9.59
N ARG A 30 18.12 -10.20 -8.77
CA ARG A 30 18.81 -9.38 -7.78
C ARG A 30 20.12 -8.84 -8.35
N GLU A 31 20.29 -7.53 -8.26
CA GLU A 31 21.52 -6.85 -8.63
C GLU A 31 22.07 -6.09 -7.42
N LYS A 32 23.39 -6.01 -7.28
CA LYS A 32 24.00 -5.16 -6.26
C LYS A 32 23.76 -3.70 -6.62
N ASP A 33 23.40 -2.89 -5.63
CA ASP A 33 23.33 -1.46 -5.83
C ASP A 33 24.74 -0.89 -6.09
N GLU A 34 24.86 -0.05 -7.12
CA GLU A 34 26.13 0.53 -7.56
C GLU A 34 26.70 1.56 -6.57
N LYS A 35 25.84 2.19 -5.76
CA LYS A 35 26.19 3.22 -4.78
C LYS A 35 26.40 2.64 -3.38
N ASP A 36 25.68 1.57 -3.02
CA ASP A 36 25.87 0.84 -1.76
C ASP A 36 25.74 -0.67 -1.97
N ARG A 37 26.87 -1.36 -2.11
CA ARG A 37 26.93 -2.82 -2.31
C ARG A 37 26.33 -3.66 -1.18
N ARG A 38 25.97 -3.06 -0.04
CA ARG A 38 25.21 -3.75 1.02
C ARG A 38 23.73 -3.90 0.66
N ARG A 39 23.23 -3.10 -0.28
CA ARG A 39 21.85 -3.15 -0.78
C ARG A 39 21.73 -4.01 -2.03
N TRP A 40 20.58 -4.67 -2.13
CA TRP A 40 20.16 -5.41 -3.32
C TRP A 40 19.02 -4.67 -3.98
N ARG A 41 19.13 -4.45 -5.29
CA ARG A 41 18.05 -3.98 -6.15
C ARG A 41 17.35 -5.18 -6.75
N LEU A 42 16.03 -5.15 -6.72
CA LEU A 42 15.17 -6.15 -7.36
C LEU A 42 14.73 -5.57 -8.70
N LYS A 43 15.02 -6.26 -9.80
CA LYS A 43 14.56 -5.87 -11.13
C LYS A 43 13.71 -6.99 -11.73
N PRO A 44 12.50 -6.70 -12.22
CA PRO A 44 11.77 -7.62 -13.07
C PRO A 44 12.59 -7.97 -14.32
N THR A 45 12.54 -9.22 -14.74
CA THR A 45 13.00 -9.65 -16.07
C THR A 45 11.98 -9.23 -17.13
N GLU A 46 12.30 -9.42 -18.41
CA GLU A 46 11.33 -9.14 -19.49
C GLU A 46 10.08 -10.03 -19.35
N GLU A 47 10.27 -11.30 -19.00
CA GLU A 47 9.18 -12.24 -18.71
C GLU A 47 8.38 -11.80 -17.48
N GLY A 48 9.06 -11.32 -16.45
CA GLY A 48 8.44 -10.75 -15.25
C GLY A 48 7.58 -9.52 -15.56
N GLN A 49 8.07 -8.63 -16.42
CA GLN A 49 7.31 -7.44 -16.86
C GLN A 49 6.10 -7.82 -17.71
N ALA A 50 6.26 -8.76 -18.65
CA ALA A 50 5.18 -9.25 -19.48
C ALA A 50 4.06 -9.90 -18.63
N LEU A 51 4.44 -10.73 -17.65
CA LEU A 51 3.47 -11.32 -16.73
C LEU A 51 2.78 -10.26 -15.86
N ALA A 52 3.53 -9.31 -15.30
CA ALA A 52 2.95 -8.23 -14.52
C ALA A 52 1.94 -7.41 -15.35
N GLN A 53 2.24 -7.17 -16.63
CA GLN A 53 1.33 -6.48 -17.54
C GLN A 53 0.07 -7.30 -17.84
N ALA A 54 0.19 -8.61 -18.05
CA ALA A 54 -0.97 -9.50 -18.22
C ALA A 54 -1.85 -9.53 -16.96
N LEU A 55 -1.23 -9.53 -15.77
CA LEU A 55 -1.93 -9.52 -14.49
C LEU A 55 -2.71 -8.22 -14.22
N LYS A 56 -2.32 -7.07 -14.80
CA LYS A 56 -3.10 -5.83 -14.67
C LYS A 56 -4.54 -5.98 -15.17
N GLY A 57 -4.77 -6.86 -16.16
CA GLY A 57 -6.11 -7.18 -16.65
C GLY A 57 -7.02 -7.80 -15.59
N TYR A 58 -6.48 -8.46 -14.55
CA TYR A 58 -7.27 -9.05 -13.48
C TYR A 58 -7.93 -7.99 -12.58
N ALA A 59 -7.39 -6.77 -12.54
CA ALA A 59 -8.04 -5.67 -11.83
C ALA A 59 -9.20 -5.06 -12.64
N ALA A 60 -9.30 -5.35 -13.95
CA ALA A 60 -10.28 -4.70 -14.82
C ALA A 60 -11.74 -4.94 -14.41
N PRO A 61 -12.18 -6.15 -14.01
CA PRO A 61 -13.54 -6.36 -13.53
C PRO A 61 -13.87 -5.54 -12.28
N LEU A 62 -12.91 -5.43 -11.33
CA LEU A 62 -13.09 -4.60 -10.14
C LEU A 62 -13.17 -3.12 -10.51
N SER A 63 -12.26 -2.62 -11.35
CA SER A 63 -12.31 -1.24 -11.84
C SER A 63 -13.59 -0.93 -12.61
N GLN A 64 -14.13 -1.90 -13.35
CA GLN A 64 -15.40 -1.74 -14.04
C GLN A 64 -16.56 -1.69 -13.06
N ALA A 65 -16.63 -2.60 -12.09
CA ALA A 65 -17.66 -2.56 -11.05
C ALA A 65 -17.62 -1.26 -10.23
N LEU A 66 -16.43 -0.74 -9.93
CA LEU A 66 -16.26 0.54 -9.23
C LEU A 66 -16.79 1.74 -10.03
N ARG A 67 -16.85 1.67 -11.37
CA ARG A 67 -17.44 2.75 -12.19
C ARG A 67 -18.96 2.82 -12.10
N GLU A 68 -19.60 1.71 -11.72
CA GLU A 68 -21.06 1.64 -11.53
C GLU A 68 -21.48 2.08 -10.11
N VAL A 69 -20.53 2.38 -9.23
CA VAL A 69 -20.82 2.87 -7.88
C VAL A 69 -21.27 4.32 -7.96
N GLU A 70 -22.49 4.60 -7.50
CA GLU A 70 -23.09 5.94 -7.52
C GLU A 70 -22.36 6.92 -6.59
N ASP A 71 -21.92 6.45 -5.42
CA ASP A 71 -21.18 7.24 -4.43
C ASP A 71 -19.82 6.60 -4.08
N PRO A 72 -18.79 6.79 -4.92
CA PRO A 72 -17.47 6.22 -4.69
C PRO A 72 -16.76 6.83 -3.47
N GLU A 73 -17.03 8.09 -3.14
CA GLU A 73 -16.45 8.76 -1.98
C GLU A 73 -17.02 8.20 -0.68
N GLY A 74 -18.34 8.03 -0.60
CA GLY A 74 -19.00 7.39 0.55
C GLY A 74 -18.57 5.95 0.74
N LEU A 75 -18.43 5.17 -0.35
CA LEU A 75 -17.90 3.81 -0.29
C LEU A 75 -16.48 3.79 0.28
N LEU A 76 -15.59 4.64 -0.23
CA LEU A 76 -14.21 4.75 0.26
C LEU A 76 -14.20 5.09 1.75
N LEU A 77 -14.91 6.15 2.16
CA LEU A 77 -14.96 6.58 3.56
C LEU A 77 -15.53 5.50 4.48
N GLY A 78 -16.57 4.79 4.04
CA GLY A 78 -17.15 3.66 4.78
C GLY A 78 -16.15 2.52 4.98
N LEU A 79 -15.46 2.10 3.92
CA LEU A 79 -14.43 1.07 3.99
C LEU A 79 -13.25 1.50 4.88
N MET A 80 -12.80 2.75 4.75
CA MET A 80 -11.72 3.27 5.58
C MET A 80 -12.13 3.36 7.06
N ALA A 81 -13.37 3.74 7.36
CA ALA A 81 -13.89 3.76 8.73
C ALA A 81 -13.95 2.36 9.34
N LEU A 82 -14.39 1.35 8.57
CA LEU A 82 -14.36 -0.06 8.97
C LEU A 82 -12.93 -0.52 9.28
N LEU A 83 -11.98 -0.26 8.38
CA LEU A 83 -10.57 -0.60 8.59
C LEU A 83 -10.00 0.08 9.84
N ALA A 84 -10.30 1.37 10.04
CA ALA A 84 -9.86 2.09 11.23
C ALA A 84 -10.42 1.49 12.53
N ALA A 85 -11.66 0.98 12.51
CA ALA A 85 -12.24 0.30 13.66
C ALA A 85 -11.53 -1.03 13.95
N LEU A 86 -11.24 -1.83 12.92
CA LEU A 86 -10.51 -3.09 13.05
C LEU A 86 -9.07 -2.90 13.57
N VAL A 87 -8.38 -1.85 13.11
CA VAL A 87 -7.05 -1.48 13.60
C VAL A 87 -7.12 -1.09 15.08
N ARG A 88 -8.07 -0.25 15.48
CA ARG A 88 -8.24 0.15 16.91
C ARG A 88 -8.59 -1.03 17.83
N GLN A 89 -9.25 -2.06 17.30
CA GLN A 89 -9.54 -3.30 18.03
C GLN A 89 -8.34 -4.25 18.10
N GLY A 90 -7.22 -3.94 17.43
CA GLY A 90 -6.04 -4.81 17.36
C GLY A 90 -6.22 -6.06 16.49
N VAL A 91 -7.32 -6.15 15.73
CA VAL A 91 -7.61 -7.27 14.81
C VAL A 91 -6.76 -7.16 13.54
N MET A 92 -6.38 -5.93 13.17
CA MET A 92 -5.51 -5.64 12.03
C MET A 92 -4.31 -4.83 12.48
N ALA A 93 -3.15 -5.06 11.85
CA ALA A 93 -1.97 -4.24 12.06
C ALA A 93 -2.19 -2.81 11.54
N GLU A 94 -1.48 -1.84 12.13
CA GLU A 94 -1.43 -0.47 11.62
C GLU A 94 -0.91 -0.47 10.18
N THR A 95 -1.74 0.00 9.24
CA THR A 95 -1.39 0.03 7.81
C THR A 95 -0.86 1.38 7.35
N GLY A 96 -0.81 2.39 8.23
CA GLY A 96 -0.55 3.77 7.86
C GLY A 96 -1.82 4.53 7.43
N LEU A 97 -2.97 4.17 8.00
CA LEU A 97 -4.27 4.72 7.65
C LEU A 97 -4.45 6.15 8.18
N CYS A 98 -4.77 7.13 7.33
CA CYS A 98 -4.99 8.52 7.75
C CYS A 98 -5.99 8.65 8.91
N LEU A 99 -7.04 7.81 8.92
CA LEU A 99 -8.07 7.82 9.97
C LEU A 99 -7.60 7.29 11.34
N THR A 100 -6.41 6.70 11.44
CA THR A 100 -5.75 6.33 12.71
C THR A 100 -4.54 7.21 13.02
N CYS A 101 -4.30 8.25 12.22
CA CYS A 101 -3.12 9.11 12.35
C CYS A 101 -3.33 10.25 13.34
N ARG A 102 -2.35 10.50 14.23
CA ARG A 102 -2.32 11.66 15.16
C ARG A 102 -2.33 13.02 14.47
N HIS A 103 -1.93 13.07 13.19
CA HIS A 103 -1.87 14.31 12.42
C HIS A 103 -3.19 14.68 11.75
N LEU A 104 -4.18 13.77 11.67
CA LEU A 104 -5.46 14.08 11.06
C LEU A 104 -6.30 14.98 11.98
N ARG A 105 -6.93 16.01 11.40
CA ARG A 105 -7.96 16.85 12.04
C ARG A 105 -9.26 16.74 11.24
N ARG A 106 -10.41 16.90 11.92
CA ARG A 106 -11.76 16.66 11.36
C ARG A 106 -12.75 17.81 11.56
N GLU A 107 -12.29 18.99 11.95
CA GLU A 107 -13.17 20.09 12.39
C GLU A 107 -14.00 20.68 11.23
N GLU A 108 -13.41 20.85 10.05
CA GLU A 108 -14.08 21.37 8.84
C GLU A 108 -13.75 20.48 7.62
N GLY A 109 -13.95 19.17 7.75
CA GLY A 109 -13.47 18.18 6.79
C GLY A 109 -12.11 17.61 7.19
N PHE A 110 -11.39 16.96 6.25
CA PHE A 110 -10.11 16.33 6.56
C PHE A 110 -8.95 17.30 6.37
N PHE A 111 -8.09 17.42 7.38
CA PHE A 111 -6.89 18.24 7.31
C PHE A 111 -5.68 17.50 7.87
N CYS A 112 -4.57 17.52 7.16
CA CYS A 112 -3.30 16.95 7.64
C CYS A 112 -2.51 18.02 8.38
N ALA A 113 -2.42 17.94 9.70
CA ALA A 113 -1.67 18.90 10.52
C ALA A 113 -0.14 18.84 10.29
N LEU A 114 0.39 17.73 9.77
CA LEU A 114 1.82 17.61 9.44
C LEU A 114 2.16 18.35 8.14
N LEU A 115 1.40 18.09 7.07
CA LEU A 115 1.63 18.70 5.75
C LEU A 115 0.99 20.09 5.63
N GLN A 116 0.10 20.44 6.55
CA GLN A 116 -0.68 21.68 6.57
C GLN A 116 -1.54 21.87 5.32
N ILE A 117 -2.20 20.80 4.89
CA ILE A 117 -3.10 20.82 3.72
C ILE A 117 -4.49 20.27 4.05
N PRO A 118 -5.55 20.81 3.43
CA PRO A 118 -6.83 20.11 3.37
C PRO A 118 -6.67 18.83 2.54
N LEU A 119 -7.48 17.82 2.86
CA LEU A 119 -7.57 16.55 2.14
C LEU A 119 -9.02 16.36 1.69
N ALA A 120 -9.24 16.12 0.41
CA ALA A 120 -10.52 15.56 -0.03
C ALA A 120 -10.64 14.10 0.46
N PRO A 121 -11.86 13.53 0.52
CA PRO A 121 -12.04 12.11 0.85
C PRO A 121 -11.12 11.17 0.06
N LEU A 122 -10.96 11.43 -1.24
CA LEU A 122 -10.10 10.64 -2.14
C LEU A 122 -8.60 10.86 -1.92
N ASP A 123 -8.19 11.91 -1.19
CA ASP A 123 -6.79 12.16 -0.83
C ASP A 123 -6.35 11.40 0.43
N LEU A 124 -7.29 10.83 1.18
CA LEU A 124 -6.99 10.03 2.36
C LEU A 124 -6.25 8.74 1.95
N ARG A 125 -5.22 8.40 2.72
CA ARG A 125 -4.33 7.28 2.40
C ARG A 125 -4.54 6.10 3.34
N LEU A 126 -4.48 4.89 2.78
CA LEU A 126 -4.41 3.62 3.53
C LEU A 126 -2.99 3.27 3.98
N ALA A 127 -1.97 3.78 3.27
CA ALA A 127 -0.54 3.58 3.49
C ALA A 127 0.21 4.92 3.40
N CYS A 128 -0.11 5.84 4.30
CA CYS A 128 0.58 7.13 4.40
C CYS A 128 2.01 6.90 4.92
N PRO A 129 3.06 7.37 4.22
CA PRO A 129 4.45 7.20 4.66
C PRO A 129 4.77 8.02 5.92
N ASP A 130 4.05 9.13 6.13
CA ASP A 130 4.22 10.03 7.26
C ASP A 130 3.20 9.75 8.39
N HIS A 131 2.55 8.60 8.35
CA HIS A 131 1.63 8.20 9.41
C HIS A 131 2.33 8.11 10.76
N ALA A 132 1.67 8.59 11.79
CA ALA A 132 2.03 8.31 13.17
C ALA A 132 0.77 7.93 13.95
N PRO A 133 0.79 6.81 14.70
CA PRO A 133 -0.38 6.31 15.42
C PRO A 133 -0.86 7.33 16.46
N ALA A 134 -2.19 7.49 16.57
CA ALA A 134 -2.86 8.36 17.54
C ALA A 134 -2.71 7.87 18.98
#